data_AF-A0A953GMX7-F1
#
_entry.id   AF-A0A953GMX7-F1
#
_cell.length_a   1.000
_cell.length_b   1.000
_cell.length_c   1.000
_cell.angle_alpha   90.00
_cell.angle_beta   90.00
_cell.angle_gamma   90.00
#
_symmetry.space_group_name_H-M   'P 1'
#
loop_
_entity.id
_entity.type
_entity.pdbx_description
1 polymer ?
#
loop_
_entity_poly.entity_id
_entity_poly.type
_entity_poly.pdbx_seq_one_letter_code
_entity_poly.pdbx_strand_id
1 'polypeptide(L)'
;MKINNIVRCTCPRCGEAPLFTDPNPYNIRTWDKMHERCQKCSQRFELEPGFYQGAMYVSYALTVAWSVAMYIVFKVWLDLSPFAFFMLIIGTLAALAPLLFRWSRSLYLHFFVPFEGGANSEKV
;
A
#
# COMPACT_ATOMS: atom_id res chain seq x y z
N MET A 1 -8.03 -8.27 10.44
CA MET A 1 -7.23 -7.26 9.71
C MET A 1 -6.23 -6.63 10.68
N LYS A 2 -4.93 -6.72 10.42
CA LYS A 2 -3.89 -6.09 11.26
C LYS A 2 -3.25 -4.93 10.49
N ILE A 3 -3.43 -3.70 10.97
CA ILE A 3 -2.99 -2.49 10.27
C ILE A 3 -1.45 -2.47 10.08
N ASN A 4 -0.69 -2.95 11.06
CA ASN A 4 0.77 -3.05 10.96
C ASN A 4 1.22 -3.91 9.77
N ASN A 5 0.45 -4.94 9.41
CA ASN A 5 0.79 -5.85 8.32
C ASN A 5 0.55 -5.21 6.94
N ILE A 6 -0.41 -4.29 6.86
CA ILE A 6 -0.71 -3.49 5.66
C ILE A 6 0.44 -2.53 5.38
N VAL A 7 0.87 -1.78 6.41
CA VAL A 7 1.95 -0.79 6.27
C VAL A 7 3.28 -1.46 5.91
N ARG A 8 3.55 -2.64 6.50
CA ARG A 8 4.75 -3.44 6.20
C ARG A 8 4.67 -4.24 4.90
N CYS A 9 3.54 -4.18 4.18
CA CYS A 9 3.30 -4.98 2.98
C CYS A 9 3.59 -6.48 3.20
N THR A 10 3.04 -7.04 4.28
CA THR A 10 3.17 -8.47 4.65
C THR A 10 1.89 -9.24 4.36
N CYS A 11 2.00 -10.57 4.26
CA CYS A 11 0.92 -11.46 3.88
C CYS A 11 -0.33 -11.22 4.74
N PRO A 12 -1.53 -11.05 4.13
CA PRO A 12 -2.75 -10.79 4.87
C PRO A 12 -3.22 -11.96 5.72
N ARG A 13 -2.89 -13.21 5.32
CA ARG A 13 -3.30 -14.43 6.01
C ARG A 13 -2.41 -14.74 7.22
N CYS A 14 -1.10 -14.90 7.00
CA CYS A 14 -0.14 -15.26 8.07
C CYS A 14 0.52 -14.06 8.75
N GLY A 15 0.70 -12.93 8.05
CA GLY A 15 1.35 -11.72 8.59
C GLY A 15 2.87 -11.74 8.62
N GLU A 16 3.53 -12.76 8.09
CA GLU A 16 4.98 -12.95 8.23
C GLU A 16 5.76 -12.71 6.94
N ALA A 17 5.32 -13.26 5.81
CA ALA A 17 6.04 -13.15 4.55
C ALA A 17 5.77 -11.81 3.84
N PRO A 18 6.75 -11.22 3.15
CA PRO A 18 6.56 -10.01 2.35
C PRO A 18 5.71 -10.28 1.10
N LEU A 19 4.94 -9.27 0.66
CA LEU A 19 4.16 -9.32 -0.59
C LEU A 19 5.04 -9.16 -1.83
N PHE A 20 6.03 -8.29 -1.73
CA PHE A 20 6.87 -7.84 -2.83
C PHE A 20 8.24 -8.49 -2.77
N THR A 21 8.86 -8.71 -3.93
CA THR A 21 10.18 -9.31 -4.02
C THR A 21 11.26 -8.42 -3.41
N ASP A 22 11.11 -7.11 -3.61
CA ASP A 22 12.04 -6.13 -3.06
C ASP A 22 11.46 -5.41 -1.84
N PRO A 23 12.21 -5.34 -0.73
CA PRO A 23 11.77 -4.59 0.45
C PRO A 23 11.78 -3.09 0.17
N ASN A 24 12.69 -2.58 -0.67
CA ASN A 24 12.82 -1.16 -0.96
C ASN A 24 11.77 -0.67 -1.99
N PRO A 25 10.83 0.23 -1.61
CA PRO A 25 9.83 0.77 -2.55
C PRO A 25 10.43 1.71 -3.60
N TYR A 26 11.60 2.29 -3.34
CA TYR A 26 12.24 3.25 -4.25
C TYR A 26 13.12 2.61 -5.31
N ASN A 27 13.20 1.28 -5.35
CA ASN A 27 13.89 0.57 -6.43
C ASN A 27 13.02 0.51 -7.69
N ILE A 28 13.13 1.52 -8.55
CA ILE A 28 12.31 1.71 -9.76
C ILE A 28 12.31 0.51 -10.74
N ARG A 29 13.25 -0.43 -10.65
CA ARG A 29 13.29 -1.62 -11.52
C ARG A 29 12.41 -2.77 -11.04
N THR A 30 12.08 -2.80 -9.76
CA THR A 30 11.45 -3.95 -9.12
C THR A 30 10.39 -3.60 -8.07
N TRP A 31 10.12 -2.31 -7.86
CA TRP A 31 9.12 -1.79 -6.93
C TRP A 31 7.70 -2.36 -7.11
N ASP A 32 7.35 -2.79 -8.32
CA ASP A 32 6.05 -3.34 -8.69
C ASP A 32 5.98 -4.88 -8.63
N LYS A 33 7.13 -5.55 -8.49
CA LYS A 33 7.23 -7.01 -8.53
C LYS A 33 6.73 -7.62 -7.22
N MET A 34 5.73 -8.48 -7.35
CA MET A 34 5.11 -9.22 -6.26
C MET A 34 5.38 -10.71 -6.40
N HIS A 35 5.45 -11.40 -5.26
CA HIS A 35 5.45 -12.86 -5.28
C HIS A 35 4.08 -13.37 -5.75
N GLU A 36 4.05 -14.48 -6.49
CA GLU A 36 2.77 -15.10 -6.86
C GLU A 36 2.07 -15.71 -5.65
N ARG A 37 2.85 -16.30 -4.74
CA ARG A 37 2.38 -16.97 -3.52
C ARG A 37 3.22 -16.60 -2.32
N CYS A 38 2.59 -16.65 -1.16
CA CYS A 38 3.25 -16.54 0.13
C CYS A 38 4.22 -17.73 0.34
N GLN A 39 5.47 -17.44 0.73
CA GLN A 39 6.49 -18.46 1.02
C GLN A 39 6.24 -19.24 2.33
N LYS A 40 5.28 -18.80 3.15
CA LYS A 40 4.94 -19.42 4.45
C LYS A 40 3.63 -20.19 4.42
N CYS A 41 2.58 -19.60 3.87
CA CYS A 41 1.24 -20.18 3.87
C CYS A 41 0.70 -20.54 2.49
N SER A 42 1.53 -20.41 1.44
CA SER A 42 1.16 -20.69 0.05
C SER A 42 -0.04 -19.92 -0.51
N GLN A 43 -0.57 -18.94 0.23
CA GLN A 43 -1.65 -18.05 -0.20
C GLN A 43 -1.25 -17.34 -1.48
N ARG A 44 -2.07 -17.47 -2.54
CA ARG A 44 -1.91 -16.67 -3.77
C ARG A 44 -2.17 -15.20 -3.47
N PHE A 45 -1.27 -14.33 -3.91
CA PHE A 45 -1.42 -12.87 -3.79
C PHE A 45 -2.21 -12.27 -4.95
N GLU A 46 -2.36 -12.98 -6.05
CA GLU A 46 -3.33 -12.66 -7.10
C GLU A 46 -4.43 -13.72 -7.08
N LEU A 47 -5.63 -13.31 -6.66
CA LEU A 47 -6.79 -14.19 -6.52
C LEU A 47 -7.39 -14.48 -7.91
N GLU A 48 -7.61 -13.42 -8.70
CA GLU A 48 -8.08 -13.46 -10.08
C GLU A 48 -7.16 -12.65 -11.00
N PRO A 49 -7.03 -13.01 -12.29
CA PRO A 49 -6.27 -12.20 -13.24
C PRO A 49 -6.83 -10.77 -13.30
N GLY A 50 -5.98 -9.78 -13.03
CA GLY A 50 -6.40 -8.37 -13.02
C GLY A 50 -7.04 -7.91 -11.71
N PHE A 51 -6.96 -8.70 -10.63
CA PHE A 51 -7.46 -8.36 -9.29
C PHE A 51 -7.04 -6.96 -8.82
N TYR A 52 -5.81 -6.53 -9.12
CA TYR A 52 -5.26 -5.24 -8.70
C TYR A 52 -5.80 -4.02 -9.47
N GLN A 53 -6.71 -4.19 -10.43
CA GLN A 53 -7.43 -3.05 -11.02
C GLN A 53 -8.22 -2.29 -9.95
N GLY A 54 -8.83 -3.01 -9.00
CA GLY A 54 -9.52 -2.40 -7.85
C GLY A 54 -8.58 -1.59 -6.94
N ALA A 55 -7.33 -2.05 -6.79
CA ALA A 55 -6.31 -1.34 -6.03
C ALA A 55 -5.92 0.02 -6.67
N MET A 56 -6.24 0.27 -7.94
CA MET A 56 -6.04 1.61 -8.50
C MET A 56 -6.97 2.65 -7.83
N TYR A 57 -8.23 2.29 -7.59
CA TYR A 57 -9.20 3.17 -6.92
C TYR A 57 -8.81 3.45 -5.47
N VAL A 58 -8.28 2.45 -4.77
CA VAL A 58 -7.76 2.62 -3.41
C VAL A 58 -6.58 3.61 -3.40
N SER A 59 -5.70 3.57 -4.40
CA SER A 59 -4.57 4.50 -4.52
C SER A 59 -5.06 5.93 -4.75
N TYR A 60 -6.12 6.09 -5.55
CA TYR A 60 -6.75 7.39 -5.77
C TYR A 60 -7.35 7.94 -4.47
N ALA A 61 -8.10 7.13 -3.73
CA ALA A 61 -8.67 7.53 -2.44
C ALA A 61 -7.57 7.94 -1.43
N LEU A 62 -6.47 7.21 -1.35
CA LEU A 62 -5.31 7.56 -0.50
C LEU A 62 -4.67 8.88 -0.92
N THR A 63 -4.52 9.12 -2.22
CA THR A 63 -3.95 10.37 -2.77
C THR A 63 -4.83 11.58 -2.45
N VAL A 64 -6.16 11.42 -2.57
CA VAL A 64 -7.13 12.46 -2.21
C VAL A 64 -7.08 12.73 -0.71
N ALA A 65 -7.09 11.68 0.13
CA ALA A 65 -6.99 11.81 1.57
C ALA A 65 -5.71 12.55 2.00
N TRP A 66 -4.57 12.21 1.39
CA TRP A 66 -3.30 12.91 1.62
C TRP A 66 -3.36 14.39 1.21
N SER A 67 -3.93 14.68 0.04
CA SER A 67 -4.05 16.05 -0.47
C SER A 67 -4.95 16.92 0.40
N VAL A 68 -6.08 16.38 0.87
CA VAL A 68 -6.99 17.07 1.80
C VAL A 68 -6.31 17.29 3.15
N ALA A 69 -5.60 16.29 3.69
CA ALA A 69 -4.86 16.43 4.94
C ALA A 69 -3.79 17.52 4.85
N MET A 70 -3.01 17.54 3.77
CA MET A 70 -2.03 18.60 3.50
C MET A 70 -2.72 19.96 3.42
N TYR A 71 -3.81 20.08 2.65
CA TYR A 71 -4.56 21.33 2.54
C TYR A 71 -4.99 21.89 3.90
N ILE A 72 -5.54 21.05 4.78
CA ILE A 72 -5.95 21.45 6.13
C ILE A 72 -4.75 21.93 6.94
N VAL A 73 -3.65 21.16 6.96
CA VAL A 73 -2.43 21.54 7.72
C VAL A 73 -1.90 22.88 7.22
N PHE A 74 -1.75 23.05 5.91
CA PHE A 74 -1.20 24.26 5.33
C PHE A 74 -2.07 25.49 5.56
N LYS A 75 -3.39 25.38 5.34
CA LYS A 75 -4.33 26.50 5.45
C LYS A 75 -4.61 26.89 6.89
N VAL A 76 -4.55 25.96 7.84
CA VAL A 76 -4.86 26.24 9.26
C VAL A 76 -3.62 26.69 10.04
N TRP A 77 -2.43 26.20 9.71
CA TRP A 77 -1.24 26.39 10.56
C TRP A 77 -0.14 27.27 9.97
N LEU A 78 -0.01 27.36 8.64
CA LEU A 78 1.20 27.90 8.00
C LEU A 78 0.96 29.08 7.05
N ASP A 79 -0.29 29.35 6.68
CA ASP A 79 -0.72 30.44 5.78
C ASP A 79 0.21 30.63 4.56
N LEU A 80 0.63 29.51 3.97
CA LEU A 80 1.56 29.47 2.85
C LEU A 80 0.93 30.00 1.56
N SER A 81 1.76 30.58 0.70
CA SER A 81 1.30 31.03 -0.61
C SER A 81 0.73 29.85 -1.43
N PRO A 82 -0.32 30.07 -2.25
CA PRO A 82 -0.93 29.00 -3.04
C PRO A 82 0.08 28.26 -3.93
N PHE A 83 1.06 28.99 -4.48
CA PHE A 83 2.10 28.42 -5.33
C PHE A 83 3.03 27.48 -4.56
N ALA A 84 3.47 27.87 -3.36
CA ALA A 84 4.31 27.01 -2.51
C ALA A 84 3.57 25.73 -2.09
N PHE A 85 2.27 25.85 -1.77
CA PHE A 85 1.41 24.71 -1.46
C PHE A 85 1.32 23.71 -2.62
N PHE A 86 1.10 24.17 -3.85
CA PHE A 86 1.05 23.29 -5.03
C PHE A 86 2.37 22.55 -5.25
N MET A 87 3.51 23.24 -5.16
CA MET A 87 4.82 22.61 -5.31
C MET A 87 5.07 21.55 -4.23
N LEU A 88 4.68 21.81 -2.98
CA LEU A 88 4.81 20.86 -1.89
C LEU A 88 3.94 19.62 -2.06
N ILE A 89 2.68 19.78 -2.50
CA ILE A 89 1.81 18.63 -2.79
C ILE A 89 2.40 17.78 -3.92
N ILE A 90 2.83 18.39 -5.02
CA ILE A 90 3.39 17.64 -6.15
C ILE A 90 4.66 16.90 -5.71
N GLY A 91 5.56 17.59 -4.99
CA GLY A 91 6.80 16.99 -4.50
C GLY A 91 6.55 15.84 -3.53
N THR A 92 5.63 16.00 -2.58
CA THR A 92 5.30 14.94 -1.61
C THR A 92 4.61 13.75 -2.26
N LEU A 93 3.68 13.97 -3.20
CA LEU A 93 3.03 12.89 -3.95
C LEU A 93 4.01 12.15 -4.85
N ALA A 94 4.94 12.85 -5.52
CA ALA A 94 5.98 12.20 -6.31
C ALA A 94 6.89 11.32 -5.44
N ALA A 95 7.28 11.81 -4.26
CA ALA A 95 8.08 11.04 -3.31
C ALA A 95 7.31 9.87 -2.68
N LEU A 96 6.00 10.01 -2.48
CA LEU A 96 5.14 8.98 -1.89
C LEU A 96 4.56 8.02 -2.93
N ALA A 97 4.67 8.31 -4.24
CA ALA A 97 4.10 7.48 -5.32
C ALA A 97 4.41 5.98 -5.18
N PRO A 98 5.68 5.54 -5.01
CA PRO A 98 5.97 4.11 -4.87
C PRO A 98 5.40 3.50 -3.57
N LEU A 99 5.30 4.29 -2.50
CA LEU A 99 4.70 3.86 -1.24
C LEU A 99 3.19 3.70 -1.35
N LEU A 100 2.50 4.72 -1.90
CA LEU A 100 1.06 4.73 -2.12
C LEU A 100 0.63 3.55 -2.99
N PHE A 101 1.39 3.25 -4.03
CA PHE A 101 1.14 2.09 -4.88
C PHE A 101 1.18 0.77 -4.10
N ARG A 102 2.24 0.55 -3.30
CA ARG A 102 2.42 -0.69 -2.53
C ARG A 102 1.39 -0.82 -1.42
N TRP A 103 1.12 0.26 -0.70
CA TRP A 103 0.07 0.30 0.32
C TRP A 103 -1.30 0.08 -0.26
N SER A 104 -1.58 0.63 -1.45
CA SER A 104 -2.86 0.41 -2.10
C SER A 104 -3.11 -1.06 -2.41
N ARG A 105 -2.11 -1.73 -3.03
CA ARG A 105 -2.18 -3.18 -3.31
C ARG A 105 -2.27 -4.00 -2.03
N SER A 106 -1.49 -3.67 -1.01
CA SER A 106 -1.51 -4.36 0.27
C SER A 106 -2.87 -4.21 0.97
N LEU A 107 -3.39 -2.98 1.05
CA LEU A 107 -4.67 -2.66 1.67
C LEU A 107 -5.81 -3.38 0.95
N TYR A 108 -5.84 -3.31 -0.38
CA TYR A 108 -6.82 -4.01 -1.19
C TYR A 108 -6.78 -5.52 -0.93
N LEU A 109 -5.60 -6.15 -0.96
CA LEU A 109 -5.49 -7.59 -0.67
C LEU A 109 -5.96 -7.96 0.76
N HIS A 110 -5.68 -7.11 1.76
CA HIS A 110 -6.15 -7.31 3.14
C HIS A 110 -7.67 -7.16 3.31
N PHE A 111 -8.37 -6.50 2.39
CA PHE A 111 -9.82 -6.44 2.39
C PHE A 111 -10.46 -7.75 1.93
N PHE A 112 -9.84 -8.45 0.96
CA PHE A 112 -10.38 -9.70 0.40
C PHE A 112 -9.90 -10.96 1.13
N VAL A 113 -8.70 -10.93 1.71
CA VAL A 113 -8.13 -12.08 2.40
C VAL A 113 -8.17 -11.87 3.92
N PRO A 114 -8.97 -12.67 4.66
CA PRO A 114 -9.00 -12.57 6.11
C PRO A 114 -7.68 -13.03 6.74
N PHE A 115 -7.39 -12.47 7.91
CA PHE A 115 -6.23 -12.85 8.71
C PHE A 115 -6.56 -14.10 9.54
N GLU A 116 -5.76 -15.16 9.41
CA GLU A 116 -5.98 -16.42 10.14
C GLU A 116 -4.92 -16.70 11.22
N GLY A 117 -3.85 -15.91 11.29
CA GLY A 117 -2.78 -16.11 12.26
C GLY A 117 -1.90 -17.31 11.94
N GLY A 118 -0.60 -17.20 12.24
CA GLY A 118 0.40 -18.21 11.85
C GLY A 118 0.05 -19.64 12.28
N ALA A 119 -0.56 -19.83 13.46
CA ALA A 119 -0.86 -21.15 14.00
C ALA A 119 -1.92 -21.96 13.21
N ASN A 120 -2.85 -21.28 12.51
CA ASN A 120 -3.87 -21.95 11.68
C ASN A 120 -3.50 -21.97 10.20
N SER A 121 -2.48 -21.22 9.81
CA SER A 121 -2.16 -20.96 8.40
C SER A 121 -1.37 -22.08 7.70
N GLU A 122 -0.88 -23.07 8.44
CA GLU A 122 -0.05 -24.19 7.93
C GLU A 122 -0.88 -25.46 7.63
N LYS A 123 -2.20 -25.42 7.86
CA LYS A 123 -3.10 -26.58 7.73
C LYS A 123 -3.76 -26.74 6.36
N VAL A 124 -3.27 -26.05 5.33
CA VAL A 124 -3.87 -26.04 3.97
C VAL A 124 -2.90 -26.60 2.93
#